data_AF-A0A932VK46-F1
#
_entry.id   AF-A0A932VK46-F1
#
_cell.length_a   1.000
_cell.length_b   1.000
_cell.length_c   1.000
_cell.angle_alpha   90.00
_cell.angle_beta   90.00
_cell.angle_gamma   90.00
#
_symmetry.space_group_name_H-M   'P 1'
#
loop_
_entity.id
_entity.type
_entity.pdbx_description
1 polymer ?
#
loop_
_entity_poly.entity_id
_entity_poly.type
_entity_poly.pdbx_seq_one_letter_code
_entity_poly.pdbx_strand_id
1 'polypeptide(L)'
;MSLQKIFFSLGLLVIAFTLVFRTHAHPLKKATAEVLALCKSAGYRPSCYEKEIPKLLGKLTMEQTFAVVKGVQDADPEYLYCHVLAHKISFAESQKHPDQWKDILSRCPQAQCNYGCLHGSLIQHFRGETLTDTQIVEAIPDLSTVCEPHAGFSPTDLDRTMCYHALGHLAMYITGGKPGKAIPICEQVSKKPDGRNYTDTCIQGIFMTVFQGVDPEDIALVKGIKPEKNAVVAFCSYYEKHWQSCRRESYPLFRDQILTPDGFIGFCSYALDSAHWENCALGVLNIVADTFFEKTDGLEKSKAYCSRLPKDKQSICYAGIAQRLVQIEPLRHIDTAVSLCVEAQRYGLDKDCFEGLSYYGFVSFLPHTPDQSVYCQKIPVVWQCGLYGRHSP
;
A
#
# COMPACT_ATOMS: atom_id res chain seq x y z
N MET A 1 10.39 38.98 -38.73
CA MET A 1 9.14 38.20 -38.61
C MET A 1 8.18 38.96 -37.71
N SER A 2 6.99 39.31 -38.19
CA SER A 2 6.03 40.16 -37.46
C SER A 2 5.45 39.42 -36.24
N LEU A 3 5.45 40.08 -35.06
CA LEU A 3 4.85 39.61 -33.80
C LEU A 3 3.41 39.10 -33.98
N GLN A 4 2.69 39.64 -34.96
CA GLN A 4 1.29 39.30 -35.24
C GLN A 4 1.10 37.86 -35.73
N LYS A 5 2.12 37.27 -36.39
CA LYS A 5 2.08 35.86 -36.82
C LYS A 5 2.33 34.88 -35.66
N ILE A 6 3.01 35.32 -34.61
CA ILE A 6 3.29 34.49 -33.42
C ILE A 6 2.03 34.35 -32.56
N PHE A 7 1.27 35.43 -32.36
CA PHE A 7 0.02 35.40 -31.58
C PHE A 7 -1.09 34.55 -32.20
N PHE A 8 -1.26 34.60 -33.54
CA PHE A 8 -2.24 33.75 -34.23
C PHE A 8 -1.89 32.26 -34.15
N SER A 9 -0.59 31.93 -34.20
CA SER A 9 -0.12 30.54 -34.09
C SER A 9 -0.28 30.00 -32.66
N LEU A 10 -0.05 30.83 -31.63
CA LEU A 10 -0.29 30.45 -30.23
C LEU A 10 -1.79 30.25 -29.92
N GLY A 11 -2.67 31.10 -30.45
CA GLY A 11 -4.11 31.01 -30.22
C GLY A 11 -4.75 29.73 -30.79
N LEU A 12 -4.33 29.31 -31.99
CA LEU A 12 -4.75 28.05 -32.60
C LEU A 12 -4.22 26.82 -31.84
N LEU A 13 -3.01 26.90 -31.29
CA LEU A 13 -2.43 25.82 -30.48
C LEU A 13 -3.19 25.62 -29.16
N VAL A 14 -3.60 26.70 -28.49
CA VAL A 14 -4.37 26.66 -27.23
C VAL A 14 -5.79 26.10 -27.45
N ILE A 15 -6.44 26.44 -28.57
CA ILE A 15 -7.77 25.89 -28.90
C ILE A 15 -7.68 24.39 -29.24
N ALA A 16 -6.66 23.97 -30.00
CA ALA A 16 -6.43 22.55 -30.28
C ALA A 16 -6.12 21.75 -29.00
N PHE A 17 -5.32 22.29 -28.08
CA PHE A 17 -5.03 21.66 -26.79
C PHE A 17 -6.32 21.51 -25.95
N THR A 18 -7.11 22.57 -25.80
CA THR A 18 -8.35 22.50 -25.01
C THR A 18 -9.41 21.54 -25.59
N LEU A 19 -9.49 21.37 -26.91
CA LEU A 19 -10.37 20.39 -27.56
C LEU A 19 -9.91 18.94 -27.33
N VAL A 20 -8.61 18.64 -27.36
CA VAL A 20 -8.09 17.28 -27.11
C VAL A 20 -8.30 16.84 -25.65
N PHE A 21 -8.13 17.75 -24.68
CA PHE A 21 -8.41 17.42 -23.27
C PHE A 21 -9.91 17.21 -22.98
N ARG A 22 -10.80 17.90 -23.70
CA ARG A 22 -12.24 17.77 -23.49
C ARG A 22 -12.81 16.44 -24.01
N THR A 23 -12.21 15.84 -25.03
CA THR A 23 -12.69 14.56 -25.59
C THR A 23 -12.34 13.35 -24.73
N HIS A 24 -11.26 13.41 -23.94
CA HIS A 24 -10.79 12.26 -23.13
C HIS A 24 -11.46 12.17 -21.75
N ALA A 25 -11.97 13.29 -21.22
CA ALA A 25 -12.70 13.30 -19.94
C ALA A 25 -14.09 12.64 -20.03
N HIS A 26 -14.70 12.61 -21.22
CA HIS A 26 -16.05 12.07 -21.40
C HIS A 26 -16.10 10.52 -21.32
N PRO A 27 -15.20 9.76 -21.96
CA PRO A 27 -15.14 8.30 -21.81
C PRO A 27 -14.95 7.82 -20.37
N LEU A 28 -14.07 8.46 -19.60
CA LEU A 28 -13.76 8.05 -18.23
C LEU A 28 -14.96 8.26 -17.29
N LYS A 29 -15.60 9.44 -17.35
CA LYS A 29 -16.81 9.72 -16.57
C LYS A 29 -17.94 8.75 -16.89
N LYS A 30 -18.10 8.41 -18.18
CA LYS A 30 -19.08 7.41 -18.62
C LYS A 30 -18.77 6.04 -18.04
N ALA A 31 -17.51 5.57 -18.13
CA ALA A 31 -17.10 4.28 -17.58
C ALA A 31 -17.30 4.20 -16.05
N THR A 32 -16.95 5.26 -15.32
CA THR A 32 -17.23 5.37 -13.87
C THR A 32 -18.72 5.28 -13.57
N ALA A 33 -19.55 6.03 -14.30
CA ALA A 33 -21.01 6.00 -14.10
C ALA A 33 -21.61 4.62 -14.40
N GLU A 34 -21.11 3.93 -15.44
CA GLU A 34 -21.52 2.57 -15.78
C GLU A 34 -21.18 1.57 -14.67
N VAL A 35 -19.95 1.60 -14.14
CA VAL A 35 -19.53 0.74 -13.03
C VAL A 35 -20.39 1.00 -11.77
N LEU A 36 -20.59 2.26 -11.40
CA LEU A 36 -21.43 2.63 -10.27
C LEU A 36 -22.87 2.14 -10.44
N ALA A 37 -23.44 2.27 -11.65
CA ALA A 37 -24.78 1.80 -11.95
C ALA A 37 -24.89 0.27 -11.85
N LEU A 38 -23.91 -0.47 -12.36
CA LEU A 38 -23.86 -1.93 -12.27
C LEU A 38 -23.76 -2.43 -10.83
N CYS A 39 -22.96 -1.76 -10.01
CA CYS A 39 -22.69 -2.19 -8.64
C CYS A 39 -23.64 -1.61 -7.59
N LYS A 40 -24.55 -0.71 -7.97
CA LYS A 40 -25.48 -0.03 -7.06
C LYS A 40 -26.33 -1.00 -6.21
N SER A 41 -26.73 -2.13 -6.77
CA SER A 41 -27.58 -3.13 -6.11
C SER A 41 -26.81 -4.31 -5.52
N ALA A 42 -25.47 -4.31 -5.58
CA ALA A 42 -24.67 -5.37 -5.00
C ALA A 42 -24.77 -5.34 -3.46
N GLY A 43 -24.97 -6.51 -2.84
CA GLY A 43 -25.02 -6.61 -1.37
C GLY A 43 -23.73 -6.17 -0.68
N TYR A 44 -22.59 -6.28 -1.38
CA TYR A 44 -21.32 -5.70 -0.99
C TYR A 44 -20.65 -5.09 -2.23
N ARG A 45 -20.72 -3.76 -2.33
CA ARG A 45 -20.28 -2.99 -3.51
C ARG A 45 -18.78 -3.14 -3.83
N PRO A 46 -17.85 -3.16 -2.85
CA PRO A 46 -16.42 -3.33 -3.13
C PRO A 46 -16.09 -4.60 -3.95
N SER A 47 -16.67 -5.76 -3.62
CA SER A 47 -16.46 -6.97 -4.42
C SER A 47 -17.04 -6.87 -5.84
N CYS A 48 -18.08 -6.06 -6.06
CA CYS A 48 -18.57 -5.79 -7.40
C CYS A 48 -17.57 -4.91 -8.18
N TYR A 49 -17.05 -3.85 -7.58
CA TYR A 49 -16.02 -3.00 -8.22
C TYR A 49 -14.77 -3.80 -8.58
N GLU A 50 -14.30 -4.67 -7.68
CA GLU A 50 -13.18 -5.58 -7.91
C GLU A 50 -13.38 -6.53 -9.09
N LYS A 51 -14.63 -6.85 -9.43
CA LYS A 51 -15.00 -7.73 -10.54
C LYS A 51 -15.19 -6.95 -11.85
N GLU A 52 -15.84 -5.80 -11.79
CA GLU A 52 -16.26 -5.07 -12.99
C GLU A 52 -15.17 -4.15 -13.55
N ILE A 53 -14.38 -3.50 -12.70
CA ILE A 53 -13.35 -2.54 -13.15
C ILE A 53 -12.24 -3.21 -13.99
N PRO A 54 -11.68 -4.39 -13.64
CA PRO A 54 -10.63 -5.01 -14.45
C PRO A 54 -11.07 -5.32 -15.89
N LYS A 55 -12.37 -5.51 -16.15
CA LYS A 55 -12.90 -5.75 -17.50
C LYS A 55 -12.72 -4.55 -18.43
N LEU A 56 -12.50 -3.36 -17.88
CA LEU A 56 -12.27 -2.15 -18.67
C LEU A 56 -10.92 -2.15 -19.38
N LEU A 57 -9.96 -3.00 -18.97
CA LEU A 57 -8.64 -3.11 -19.57
C LEU A 57 -8.66 -3.59 -21.04
N GLY A 58 -9.78 -4.11 -21.54
CA GLY A 58 -9.96 -4.40 -22.97
C GLY A 58 -10.29 -3.16 -23.82
N LYS A 59 -10.59 -2.02 -23.18
CA LYS A 59 -11.02 -0.76 -23.84
C LYS A 59 -10.24 0.46 -23.37
N LEU A 60 -9.68 0.41 -22.18
CA LEU A 60 -8.92 1.47 -21.53
C LEU A 60 -7.50 1.00 -21.25
N THR A 61 -6.57 1.95 -21.15
CA THR A 61 -5.23 1.68 -20.60
C THR A 61 -5.28 1.40 -19.11
N MET A 62 -4.19 0.90 -18.52
CA MET A 62 -4.07 0.70 -17.09
C MET A 62 -4.32 1.99 -16.29
N GLU A 63 -3.72 3.11 -16.71
CA GLU A 63 -3.83 4.42 -16.06
C GLU A 63 -5.26 4.96 -16.15
N GLN A 64 -5.89 4.82 -17.32
CA GLN A 64 -7.29 5.18 -17.50
C GLN A 64 -8.21 4.33 -16.61
N THR A 65 -7.87 3.06 -16.41
CA THR A 65 -8.61 2.17 -15.50
C THR A 65 -8.44 2.61 -14.04
N PHE A 66 -7.24 2.99 -13.60
CA PHE A 66 -7.02 3.59 -12.28
C PHE A 66 -7.72 4.94 -12.10
N ALA A 67 -7.86 5.74 -13.16
CA ALA A 67 -8.68 6.95 -13.13
C ALA A 67 -10.16 6.63 -12.91
N VAL A 68 -10.67 5.52 -13.48
CA VAL A 68 -12.03 5.02 -13.19
C VAL A 68 -12.14 4.57 -11.73
N VAL A 69 -11.14 3.87 -11.17
CA VAL A 69 -11.10 3.51 -9.73
C VAL A 69 -11.27 4.77 -8.88
N LYS A 70 -10.45 5.80 -9.13
CA LYS A 70 -10.54 7.07 -8.39
C LYS A 70 -11.93 7.69 -8.49
N GLY A 71 -12.50 7.73 -9.69
CA GLY A 71 -13.86 8.25 -9.90
C GLY A 71 -14.94 7.45 -9.15
N VAL A 72 -14.79 6.13 -9.02
CA VAL A 72 -15.70 5.29 -8.22
C VAL A 72 -15.52 5.61 -6.73
N GLN A 73 -14.29 5.68 -6.22
CA GLN A 73 -14.04 6.03 -4.83
C GLN A 73 -14.62 7.41 -4.51
N ASP A 74 -14.41 8.42 -5.36
CA ASP A 74 -14.97 9.77 -5.18
C ASP A 74 -16.50 9.79 -5.10
N ALA A 75 -17.17 8.93 -5.87
CA ALA A 75 -18.62 8.81 -5.86
C ALA A 75 -19.17 7.89 -4.76
N ASP A 76 -18.36 6.97 -4.24
CA ASP A 76 -18.72 6.00 -3.23
C ASP A 76 -17.71 6.01 -2.06
N PRO A 77 -17.94 6.87 -1.04
CA PRO A 77 -17.02 7.02 0.09
C PRO A 77 -16.83 5.76 0.95
N GLU A 78 -17.68 4.74 0.80
CA GLU A 78 -17.51 3.44 1.48
C GLU A 78 -16.47 2.56 0.77
N TYR A 79 -16.09 2.87 -0.48
CA TYR A 79 -15.07 2.14 -1.22
C TYR A 79 -13.67 2.72 -0.96
N LEU A 80 -13.15 2.47 0.24
CA LEU A 80 -11.88 3.03 0.70
C LEU A 80 -10.68 2.15 0.33
N TYR A 81 -10.85 0.84 0.49
CA TYR A 81 -9.80 -0.12 0.26
C TYR A 81 -9.90 -0.73 -1.14
N CYS A 82 -9.01 -0.33 -2.04
CA CYS A 82 -8.92 -0.84 -3.42
C CYS A 82 -7.63 -1.60 -3.73
N HIS A 83 -6.88 -2.02 -2.71
CA HIS A 83 -5.57 -2.66 -2.88
C HIS A 83 -5.61 -3.91 -3.75
N VAL A 84 -6.52 -4.84 -3.47
CA VAL A 84 -6.69 -6.09 -4.25
C VAL A 84 -7.13 -5.78 -5.68
N LEU A 85 -7.96 -4.75 -5.91
CA LEU A 85 -8.30 -4.31 -7.26
C LEU A 85 -7.05 -3.82 -8.02
N ALA A 86 -6.20 -3.04 -7.36
CA ALA A 86 -4.97 -2.53 -7.96
C ALA A 86 -4.00 -3.66 -8.34
N HIS A 87 -3.93 -4.75 -7.55
CA HIS A 87 -3.24 -5.99 -7.94
C HIS A 87 -3.84 -6.50 -9.25
N LYS A 88 -5.15 -6.77 -9.28
CA LYS A 88 -5.85 -7.34 -10.46
C LYS A 88 -5.65 -6.51 -11.74
N ILE A 89 -5.66 -5.18 -11.64
CA ILE A 89 -5.47 -4.28 -12.78
C ILE A 89 -4.05 -4.40 -13.35
N SER A 90 -3.04 -4.19 -12.49
CA SER A 90 -1.62 -4.19 -12.89
C SER A 90 -1.13 -5.57 -13.32
N PHE A 91 -1.64 -6.59 -12.65
CA PHE A 91 -1.50 -7.99 -13.02
C PHE A 91 -2.00 -8.24 -14.44
N ALA A 92 -3.25 -7.87 -14.75
CA ALA A 92 -3.84 -8.08 -16.06
C ALA A 92 -3.11 -7.31 -17.17
N GLU A 93 -2.58 -6.11 -16.87
CA GLU A 93 -1.72 -5.39 -17.80
C GLU A 93 -0.40 -6.14 -18.05
N SER A 94 0.21 -6.68 -17.00
CA SER A 94 1.45 -7.47 -17.10
C SER A 94 1.26 -8.76 -17.88
N GLN A 95 0.07 -9.36 -17.86
CA GLN A 95 -0.25 -10.51 -18.72
C GLN A 95 -0.22 -10.18 -20.20
N LYS A 96 -0.63 -8.96 -20.59
CA LYS A 96 -0.64 -8.54 -22.00
C LYS A 96 0.76 -8.29 -22.52
N HIS A 97 1.69 -7.90 -21.65
CA HIS A 97 3.04 -7.47 -22.00
C HIS A 97 4.08 -8.07 -21.03
N PRO A 98 4.29 -9.41 -21.04
CA PRO A 98 5.14 -10.08 -20.04
C PRO A 98 6.59 -9.61 -20.06
N ASP A 99 7.12 -9.20 -21.21
CA ASP A 99 8.51 -8.70 -21.35
C ASP A 99 8.67 -7.23 -20.90
N GLN A 100 7.56 -6.54 -20.60
CA GLN A 100 7.54 -5.10 -20.26
C GLN A 100 7.13 -4.86 -18.80
N TRP A 101 7.18 -5.88 -17.95
CA TRP A 101 6.73 -5.79 -16.55
C TRP A 101 7.41 -4.66 -15.75
N LYS A 102 8.70 -4.36 -16.02
CA LYS A 102 9.42 -3.23 -15.41
C LYS A 102 8.86 -1.87 -15.84
N ASP A 103 8.42 -1.74 -17.10
CA ASP A 103 7.74 -0.53 -17.60
C ASP A 103 6.37 -0.36 -16.94
N ILE A 104 5.62 -1.46 -16.81
CA ILE A 104 4.30 -1.44 -16.17
C ILE A 104 4.41 -1.02 -14.70
N LEU A 105 5.43 -1.50 -13.99
CA LEU A 105 5.73 -1.07 -12.62
C LEU A 105 5.92 0.45 -12.54
N SER A 106 6.64 1.04 -13.50
CA SER A 106 6.89 2.48 -13.56
C SER A 106 5.64 3.32 -13.83
N ARG A 107 4.60 2.71 -14.41
CA ARG A 107 3.32 3.34 -14.76
C ARG A 107 2.28 3.24 -13.64
N CYS A 108 2.62 2.58 -12.52
CA CYS A 108 1.73 2.47 -11.37
C CYS A 108 1.46 3.85 -10.73
N PRO A 109 0.19 4.18 -10.42
CA PRO A 109 -0.12 5.42 -9.72
C PRO A 109 0.47 5.40 -8.30
N GLN A 110 1.17 6.48 -7.93
CA GLN A 110 1.77 6.64 -6.61
C GLN A 110 0.69 6.75 -5.52
N ALA A 111 0.89 6.04 -4.42
CA ALA A 111 0.02 6.02 -3.23
C ALA A 111 -1.45 5.63 -3.44
N GLN A 112 -1.90 5.39 -4.68
CA GLN A 112 -3.27 4.98 -4.95
C GLN A 112 -3.45 3.51 -4.56
N CYS A 113 -4.58 3.20 -3.91
CA CYS A 113 -4.94 1.84 -3.48
C CYS A 113 -3.84 1.17 -2.63
N ASN A 114 -3.20 1.92 -1.73
CA ASN A 114 -2.15 1.38 -0.85
C ASN A 114 -1.06 0.62 -1.65
N TYR A 115 -0.62 1.15 -2.79
CA TYR A 115 0.46 0.59 -3.62
C TYR A 115 0.18 -0.82 -4.21
N GLY A 116 -1.08 -1.24 -4.30
CA GLY A 116 -1.42 -2.57 -4.82
C GLY A 116 -0.98 -2.79 -6.27
N CYS A 117 -0.82 -1.73 -7.07
CA CYS A 117 -0.33 -1.84 -8.45
C CYS A 117 1.08 -2.45 -8.55
N LEU A 118 1.99 -2.07 -7.64
CA LEU A 118 3.38 -2.57 -7.66
C LEU A 118 3.43 -4.09 -7.45
N HIS A 119 2.56 -4.60 -6.57
CA HIS A 119 2.47 -6.01 -6.23
C HIS A 119 2.00 -6.86 -7.42
N GLY A 120 0.90 -6.46 -8.06
CA GLY A 120 0.34 -7.19 -9.18
C GLY A 120 1.29 -7.26 -10.38
N SER A 121 1.98 -6.15 -10.69
CA SER A 121 2.99 -6.11 -11.76
C SER A 121 4.15 -7.07 -11.51
N LEU A 122 4.69 -7.09 -10.28
CA LEU A 122 5.83 -7.94 -9.92
C LEU A 122 5.47 -9.42 -9.90
N ILE A 123 4.37 -9.78 -9.23
CA ILE A 123 3.98 -11.17 -9.04
C ILE A 123 3.62 -11.83 -10.38
N GLN A 124 2.96 -11.10 -11.29
CA GLN A 124 2.53 -11.68 -12.56
C GLN A 124 3.69 -12.17 -13.43
N HIS A 125 4.83 -11.46 -13.47
CA HIS A 125 5.95 -11.85 -14.33
C HIS A 125 6.43 -13.28 -14.05
N PHE A 126 6.36 -13.71 -12.78
CA PHE A 126 6.83 -15.02 -12.33
C PHE A 126 5.71 -15.99 -11.97
N ARG A 127 4.45 -15.65 -12.29
CA ARG A 127 3.31 -16.47 -11.88
C ARG A 127 3.28 -17.79 -12.65
N GLY A 128 3.14 -18.88 -11.89
CA GLY A 128 3.05 -20.24 -12.45
C GLY A 128 4.42 -20.90 -12.70
N GLU A 129 5.51 -20.20 -12.44
CA GLU A 129 6.87 -20.70 -12.60
C GLU A 129 7.52 -20.90 -11.22
N THR A 130 7.82 -22.15 -10.88
CA THR A 130 8.83 -22.42 -9.85
C THR A 130 10.17 -22.45 -10.56
N LEU A 131 11.02 -21.48 -10.25
CA LEU A 131 12.34 -21.37 -10.84
C LEU A 131 13.28 -22.41 -10.24
N THR A 132 14.23 -22.87 -11.06
CA THR A 132 15.38 -23.64 -10.56
C THR A 132 16.33 -22.73 -9.78
N ASP A 133 17.20 -23.31 -8.96
CA ASP A 133 18.15 -22.51 -8.17
C ASP A 133 19.09 -21.67 -9.09
N THR A 134 19.45 -22.18 -10.28
CA THR A 134 20.19 -21.42 -11.31
C THR A 134 19.41 -20.22 -11.82
N GLN A 135 18.15 -20.41 -12.20
CA GLN A 135 17.29 -19.32 -12.69
C GLN A 135 17.04 -18.26 -11.61
N ILE A 136 16.94 -18.65 -10.34
CA ILE A 136 16.84 -17.70 -9.22
C ILE A 136 18.10 -16.83 -9.17
N VAL A 137 19.29 -17.43 -9.23
CA VAL A 137 20.56 -16.69 -9.22
C VAL A 137 20.65 -15.72 -10.40
N GLU A 138 20.20 -16.13 -11.58
CA GLU A 138 20.15 -15.28 -12.78
C GLU A 138 19.17 -14.11 -12.63
N ALA A 139 18.08 -14.26 -11.87
CA ALA A 139 17.12 -13.19 -11.60
C ALA A 139 17.57 -12.19 -10.51
N ILE A 140 18.48 -12.56 -9.59
CA ILE A 140 18.90 -11.69 -8.48
C ILE A 140 19.37 -10.28 -8.92
N PRO A 141 20.19 -10.10 -9.97
CA PRO A 141 20.63 -8.76 -10.39
C PRO A 141 19.46 -7.84 -10.78
N ASP A 142 18.46 -8.40 -11.48
CA ASP A 142 17.25 -7.66 -11.87
C ASP A 142 16.38 -7.33 -10.65
N LEU A 143 16.14 -8.30 -9.77
CA LEU A 143 15.36 -8.09 -8.54
C LEU A 143 16.04 -7.09 -7.59
N SER A 144 17.36 -7.01 -7.59
CA SER A 144 18.13 -6.09 -6.74
C SER A 144 18.02 -4.62 -7.17
N THR A 145 17.59 -4.36 -8.41
CA THR A 145 17.55 -3.01 -8.99
C THR A 145 16.14 -2.55 -9.37
N VAL A 146 15.16 -3.45 -9.49
CA VAL A 146 13.82 -3.10 -9.97
C VAL A 146 13.05 -2.12 -9.08
N CYS A 147 13.35 -2.09 -7.78
CA CYS A 147 12.73 -1.15 -6.85
C CYS A 147 13.51 0.17 -6.73
N GLU A 148 14.64 0.32 -7.42
CA GLU A 148 15.46 1.53 -7.38
C GLU A 148 15.13 2.46 -8.55
N PRO A 149 15.48 3.76 -8.47
CA PRO A 149 15.26 4.69 -9.56
C PRO A 149 15.90 4.20 -10.86
N HIS A 150 15.12 4.22 -11.94
CA HIS A 150 15.57 3.88 -13.29
C HIS A 150 14.77 4.67 -14.34
N ALA A 151 15.06 4.45 -15.62
CA ALA A 151 14.34 5.14 -16.70
C ALA A 151 12.82 4.90 -16.57
N GLY A 152 12.05 6.00 -16.49
CA GLY A 152 10.59 5.96 -16.31
C GLY A 152 10.10 5.79 -14.87
N PHE A 153 10.97 5.40 -13.92
CA PHE A 153 10.56 5.14 -12.54
C PHE A 153 11.35 6.00 -11.55
N SER A 154 10.65 6.90 -10.87
CA SER A 154 11.19 7.75 -9.80
C SER A 154 10.40 7.49 -8.52
N PRO A 155 10.69 6.40 -7.80
CA PRO A 155 9.91 6.04 -6.62
C PRO A 155 10.15 7.00 -5.45
N THR A 156 9.09 7.25 -4.70
CA THR A 156 9.16 7.78 -3.33
C THR A 156 9.74 6.72 -2.37
N ASP A 157 10.08 7.11 -1.14
CA ASP A 157 10.55 6.15 -0.13
C ASP A 157 9.50 5.08 0.18
N LEU A 158 8.23 5.47 0.18
CA LEU A 158 7.13 4.54 0.40
C LEU A 158 6.92 3.63 -0.82
N ASP A 159 7.03 4.15 -2.06
CA ASP A 159 7.02 3.31 -3.28
C ASP A 159 8.12 2.23 -3.20
N ARG A 160 9.35 2.61 -2.83
CA ARG A 160 10.47 1.66 -2.68
C ARG A 160 10.17 0.61 -1.63
N THR A 161 9.70 1.04 -0.46
CA THR A 161 9.34 0.15 0.66
C THR A 161 8.30 -0.87 0.22
N MET A 162 7.23 -0.43 -0.44
CA MET A 162 6.17 -1.31 -0.94
C MET A 162 6.62 -2.21 -2.10
N CYS A 163 7.53 -1.73 -2.95
CA CYS A 163 8.15 -2.57 -3.97
C CYS A 163 8.98 -3.70 -3.35
N TYR A 164 9.81 -3.42 -2.33
CA TYR A 164 10.54 -4.48 -1.63
C TYR A 164 9.63 -5.45 -0.88
N HIS A 165 8.50 -4.97 -0.35
CA HIS A 165 7.47 -5.85 0.20
C HIS A 165 6.93 -6.81 -0.86
N ALA A 166 6.59 -6.29 -2.05
CA ALA A 166 6.15 -7.08 -3.20
C ALA A 166 7.19 -8.12 -3.67
N LEU A 167 8.50 -7.82 -3.56
CA LEU A 167 9.55 -8.81 -3.83
C LEU A 167 9.49 -10.02 -2.89
N GLY A 168 8.99 -9.85 -1.66
CA GLY A 168 8.73 -10.94 -0.74
C GLY A 168 7.65 -11.91 -1.22
N HIS A 169 6.54 -11.37 -1.71
CA HIS A 169 5.49 -12.17 -2.34
C HIS A 169 6.04 -12.90 -3.57
N LEU A 170 6.73 -12.19 -4.46
CA LEU A 170 7.36 -12.76 -5.64
C LEU A 170 8.33 -13.90 -5.28
N ALA A 171 9.15 -13.72 -4.25
CA ALA A 171 10.08 -14.75 -3.78
C ALA A 171 9.36 -16.04 -3.38
N MET A 172 8.14 -15.96 -2.83
CA MET A 172 7.32 -17.14 -2.57
C MET A 172 6.84 -17.83 -3.84
N TYR A 173 6.49 -17.09 -4.90
CA TYR A 173 6.10 -17.68 -6.18
C TYR A 173 7.27 -18.44 -6.83
N ILE A 174 8.42 -17.78 -7.02
CA ILE A 174 9.57 -18.38 -7.72
C ILE A 174 10.19 -19.56 -6.97
N THR A 175 9.97 -19.66 -5.65
CA THR A 175 10.47 -20.78 -4.83
C THR A 175 9.44 -21.89 -4.61
N GLY A 176 8.25 -21.77 -5.20
CA GLY A 176 7.17 -22.76 -5.06
C GLY A 176 6.62 -22.83 -3.63
N GLY A 177 6.45 -21.67 -2.99
CA GLY A 177 5.81 -21.54 -1.68
C GLY A 177 6.68 -21.99 -0.52
N LYS A 178 8.01 -21.85 -0.62
CA LYS A 178 8.97 -22.33 0.39
C LYS A 178 9.67 -21.17 1.10
N PRO A 179 9.20 -20.73 2.28
CA PRO A 179 9.78 -19.57 2.98
C PRO A 179 11.29 -19.72 3.23
N GLY A 180 11.76 -20.93 3.56
CA GLY A 180 13.19 -21.20 3.75
C GLY A 180 14.06 -20.97 2.51
N LYS A 181 13.49 -21.05 1.29
CA LYS A 181 14.17 -20.68 0.04
C LYS A 181 13.94 -19.20 -0.33
N ALA A 182 12.79 -18.64 0.02
CA ALA A 182 12.44 -17.25 -0.30
C ALA A 182 13.22 -16.23 0.55
N ILE A 183 13.45 -16.52 1.85
CA ILE A 183 14.14 -15.62 2.77
C ILE A 183 15.55 -15.24 2.28
N PRO A 184 16.43 -16.18 1.86
CA PRO A 184 17.74 -15.84 1.31
C PRO A 184 17.71 -14.91 0.09
N ILE A 185 16.61 -14.89 -0.67
CA ILE A 185 16.43 -13.96 -1.79
C ILE A 185 16.24 -12.55 -1.25
N CYS A 186 15.32 -12.35 -0.30
CA CYS A 186 15.13 -11.06 0.38
C CYS A 186 16.42 -10.54 1.02
N GLU A 187 17.19 -11.40 1.69
CA GLU A 187 18.45 -11.00 2.33
C GLU A 187 19.52 -10.51 1.35
N GLN A 188 19.46 -10.96 0.08
CA GLN A 188 20.34 -10.54 -1.00
C GLN A 188 19.84 -9.28 -1.70
N VAL A 189 18.55 -9.23 -2.06
CA VAL A 189 18.01 -8.15 -2.90
C VAL A 189 17.67 -6.89 -2.11
N SER A 190 17.44 -6.98 -0.80
CA SER A 190 16.91 -5.85 -0.01
C SER A 190 17.95 -5.01 0.72
N LYS A 191 19.23 -5.42 0.74
CA LYS A 191 20.32 -4.64 1.34
C LYS A 191 21.01 -3.82 0.27
N LYS A 192 21.10 -2.50 0.49
CA LYS A 192 21.65 -1.57 -0.49
C LYS A 192 23.08 -1.14 -0.11
N PRO A 193 23.95 -0.84 -1.10
CA PRO A 193 25.30 -0.36 -0.84
C PRO A 193 25.36 0.97 -0.05
N ASP A 194 24.28 1.75 -0.09
CA ASP A 194 24.16 3.04 0.63
C ASP A 194 23.69 2.89 2.09
N GLY A 195 23.57 1.66 2.60
CA GLY A 195 23.18 1.36 3.97
C GLY A 195 21.68 1.16 4.17
N ARG A 196 20.84 1.46 3.18
CA ARG A 196 19.39 1.16 3.26
C ARG A 196 19.18 -0.36 3.35
N ASN A 197 18.21 -0.78 4.15
CA ASN A 197 17.90 -2.18 4.38
C ASN A 197 16.39 -2.43 4.44
N TYR A 198 15.86 -3.12 3.44
CA TYR A 198 14.44 -3.47 3.33
C TYR A 198 14.19 -4.97 3.62
N THR A 199 15.16 -5.67 4.23
CA THR A 199 15.08 -7.14 4.43
C THR A 199 13.81 -7.53 5.18
N ASP A 200 13.53 -6.87 6.30
CA ASP A 200 12.34 -7.17 7.11
C ASP A 200 11.04 -6.90 6.34
N THR A 201 10.99 -5.83 5.55
CA THR A 201 9.85 -5.49 4.70
C THR A 201 9.62 -6.54 3.62
N CYS A 202 10.68 -7.02 2.97
CA CYS A 202 10.58 -8.13 2.01
C CYS A 202 10.13 -9.42 2.69
N ILE A 203 10.65 -9.74 3.88
CA ILE A 203 10.27 -10.94 4.62
C ILE A 203 8.83 -10.87 5.14
N GLN A 204 8.30 -9.67 5.43
CA GLN A 204 6.88 -9.49 5.68
C GLN A 204 6.04 -9.96 4.49
N GLY A 205 6.40 -9.59 3.25
CA GLY A 205 5.70 -10.08 2.05
C GLY A 205 5.69 -11.61 1.96
N ILE A 206 6.80 -12.28 2.33
CA ILE A 206 6.87 -13.76 2.39
C ILE A 206 5.83 -14.33 3.34
N PHE A 207 5.80 -13.86 4.60
CA PHE A 207 4.87 -14.39 5.60
C PHE A 207 3.43 -13.93 5.35
N MET A 208 3.23 -12.76 4.76
CA MET A 208 1.93 -12.31 4.31
C MET A 208 1.34 -13.28 3.29
N THR A 209 2.13 -13.80 2.33
CA THR A 209 1.66 -14.88 1.43
C THR A 209 1.22 -16.12 2.21
N VAL A 210 1.97 -16.53 3.25
CA VAL A 210 1.64 -17.71 4.07
C VAL A 210 0.31 -17.56 4.83
N PHE A 211 0.12 -16.44 5.51
CA PHE A 211 -1.01 -16.27 6.42
C PHE A 211 -2.24 -15.66 5.74
N GLN A 212 -2.02 -14.78 4.76
CA GLN A 212 -3.02 -13.85 4.24
C GLN A 212 -3.32 -14.05 2.76
N GLY A 213 -2.80 -15.10 2.12
CA GLY A 213 -3.17 -15.45 0.75
C GLY A 213 -4.69 -15.54 0.58
N VAL A 214 -5.25 -14.63 -0.23
CA VAL A 214 -6.70 -14.53 -0.51
C VAL A 214 -7.05 -14.97 -1.93
N ASP A 215 -6.10 -14.88 -2.86
CA ASP A 215 -6.32 -15.36 -4.22
C ASP A 215 -6.17 -16.89 -4.28
N PRO A 216 -6.92 -17.58 -5.15
CA PRO A 216 -6.88 -19.04 -5.27
C PRO A 216 -5.47 -19.60 -5.46
N GLU A 217 -4.61 -18.87 -6.18
CA GLU A 217 -3.23 -19.24 -6.42
C GLU A 217 -2.35 -19.10 -5.18
N ASP A 218 -2.49 -18.03 -4.40
CA ASP A 218 -1.80 -17.90 -3.11
C ASP A 218 -2.21 -19.05 -2.19
N ILE A 219 -3.52 -19.32 -2.11
CA ILE A 219 -4.06 -20.42 -1.30
C ILE A 219 -3.46 -21.76 -1.74
N ALA A 220 -3.37 -22.01 -3.05
CA ALA A 220 -2.76 -23.23 -3.59
C ALA A 220 -1.25 -23.30 -3.28
N LEU A 221 -0.54 -22.17 -3.41
CA LEU A 221 0.90 -22.05 -3.19
C LEU A 221 1.29 -22.41 -1.75
N VAL A 222 0.46 -22.05 -0.76
CA VAL A 222 0.77 -22.25 0.67
C VAL A 222 -0.08 -23.32 1.36
N LYS A 223 -0.94 -24.04 0.63
CA LYS A 223 -1.90 -25.02 1.18
C LYS A 223 -1.27 -26.02 2.16
N GLY A 224 -0.03 -26.45 1.92
CA GLY A 224 0.68 -27.43 2.73
C GLY A 224 1.45 -26.86 3.93
N ILE A 225 1.57 -25.53 4.04
CA ILE A 225 2.42 -24.88 5.05
C ILE A 225 1.70 -23.83 5.90
N LYS A 226 0.50 -23.38 5.48
CA LYS A 226 -0.28 -22.40 6.23
C LYS A 226 -0.64 -22.97 7.60
N PRO A 227 -0.14 -22.39 8.71
CA PRO A 227 -0.39 -22.93 10.03
C PRO A 227 -1.77 -22.53 10.53
N GLU A 228 -2.35 -23.40 11.37
CA GLU A 228 -3.51 -23.07 12.19
C GLU A 228 -3.13 -22.17 13.37
N LYS A 229 -4.13 -21.52 13.97
CA LYS A 229 -3.93 -20.56 15.08
C LYS A 229 -3.06 -21.08 16.22
N ASN A 230 -3.25 -22.34 16.64
CA ASN A 230 -2.49 -22.96 17.72
C ASN A 230 -1.07 -23.40 17.32
N ALA A 231 -0.79 -23.49 16.01
CA ALA A 231 0.50 -23.91 15.47
C ALA A 231 1.41 -22.72 15.13
N VAL A 232 0.91 -21.48 15.17
CA VAL A 232 1.67 -20.27 14.76
C VAL A 232 2.98 -20.11 15.50
N VAL A 233 2.99 -20.34 16.83
CA VAL A 233 4.21 -20.25 17.63
C VAL A 233 5.24 -21.27 17.14
N ALA A 234 4.87 -22.56 17.05
CA ALA A 234 5.79 -23.59 16.57
C ALA A 234 6.27 -23.31 15.14
N PHE A 235 5.37 -22.88 14.24
CA PHE A 235 5.71 -22.55 12.86
C PHE A 235 6.73 -21.41 12.76
N CYS A 236 6.50 -20.31 13.47
CA CYS A 236 7.42 -19.17 13.41
C CYS A 236 8.78 -19.48 14.04
N SER A 237 8.88 -20.46 14.94
CA SER A 237 10.12 -20.77 15.66
C SER A 237 11.17 -21.38 14.74
N TYR A 238 10.75 -21.97 13.62
CA TYR A 238 11.65 -22.43 12.56
C TYR A 238 12.41 -21.27 11.89
N TYR A 239 11.93 -20.03 12.04
CA TYR A 239 12.51 -18.84 11.43
C TYR A 239 13.00 -17.86 12.50
N GLU A 240 13.80 -18.34 13.47
CA GLU A 240 14.21 -17.59 14.67
C GLU A 240 14.62 -16.14 14.41
N LYS A 241 15.51 -15.90 13.43
CA LYS A 241 15.97 -14.56 13.03
C LYS A 241 14.84 -13.63 12.57
N HIS A 242 13.78 -14.21 12.01
CA HIS A 242 12.66 -13.53 11.37
C HIS A 242 11.34 -13.76 12.11
N TRP A 243 11.42 -14.23 13.37
CA TRP A 243 10.29 -14.59 14.23
C TRP A 243 9.24 -13.49 14.30
N GLN A 244 9.69 -12.25 14.49
CA GLN A 244 8.84 -11.09 14.70
C GLN A 244 7.98 -10.79 13.45
N SER A 245 8.60 -10.82 12.27
CA SER A 245 7.88 -10.66 11.00
C SER A 245 6.88 -11.80 10.79
N CYS A 246 7.27 -13.05 11.05
CA CYS A 246 6.35 -14.20 10.96
C CYS A 246 5.13 -14.04 11.89
N ARG A 247 5.36 -13.69 13.17
CA ARG A 247 4.27 -13.57 14.15
C ARG A 247 3.35 -12.41 13.85
N ARG A 248 3.85 -11.26 13.41
CA ARG A 248 3.02 -10.11 13.03
C ARG A 248 2.08 -10.45 11.86
N GLU A 249 2.60 -11.09 10.81
CA GLU A 249 1.78 -11.42 9.63
C GLU A 249 0.73 -12.52 9.90
N SER A 250 0.79 -13.20 11.05
CA SER A 250 -0.22 -14.19 11.47
C SER A 250 -1.54 -13.59 11.95
N TYR A 251 -1.68 -12.27 11.97
CA TYR A 251 -2.86 -11.57 12.49
C TYR A 251 -4.22 -12.05 11.95
N PRO A 252 -4.39 -12.56 10.70
CA PRO A 252 -5.72 -12.99 10.26
C PRO A 252 -6.32 -14.09 11.12
N LEU A 253 -5.48 -14.94 11.72
CA LEU A 253 -5.88 -16.00 12.65
C LEU A 253 -6.34 -15.44 14.02
N PHE A 254 -6.13 -14.14 14.25
CA PHE A 254 -6.41 -13.42 15.48
C PHE A 254 -7.28 -12.17 15.22
N ARG A 255 -7.92 -12.04 14.03
CA ARG A 255 -8.62 -10.82 13.59
C ARG A 255 -9.62 -10.31 14.63
N ASP A 256 -10.50 -11.16 15.13
CA ASP A 256 -11.51 -10.74 16.12
C ASP A 256 -10.89 -10.26 17.44
N GLN A 257 -9.72 -10.79 17.81
CA GLN A 257 -9.04 -10.42 19.04
C GLN A 257 -8.37 -9.05 18.90
N ILE A 258 -7.66 -8.81 17.80
CA ILE A 258 -6.95 -7.55 17.57
C ILE A 258 -7.90 -6.35 17.38
N LEU A 259 -9.18 -6.59 17.10
CA LEU A 259 -10.21 -5.52 17.06
C LEU A 259 -10.72 -5.12 18.45
N THR A 260 -10.17 -5.71 19.52
CA THR A 260 -10.39 -5.29 20.91
C THR A 260 -9.10 -4.75 21.53
N PRO A 261 -9.16 -3.71 22.39
CA PRO A 261 -7.97 -3.16 23.04
C PRO A 261 -7.12 -4.23 23.75
N ASP A 262 -7.74 -5.12 24.53
CA ASP A 262 -7.04 -6.17 25.27
C ASP A 262 -6.42 -7.22 24.33
N GLY A 263 -7.15 -7.62 23.28
CA GLY A 263 -6.64 -8.59 22.32
C GLY A 263 -5.53 -8.04 21.44
N PHE A 264 -5.49 -6.73 21.16
CA PHE A 264 -4.36 -6.05 20.53
C PHE A 264 -3.10 -6.06 21.40
N ILE A 265 -3.22 -5.68 22.67
CA ILE A 265 -2.11 -5.75 23.62
C ILE A 265 -1.62 -7.19 23.77
N GLY A 266 -2.56 -8.13 23.93
CA GLY A 266 -2.28 -9.56 24.04
C GLY A 266 -1.59 -10.12 22.80
N PHE A 267 -2.03 -9.73 21.60
CA PHE A 267 -1.42 -10.20 20.35
C PHE A 267 0.04 -9.75 20.22
N CYS A 268 0.38 -8.51 20.59
CA CYS A 268 1.75 -8.00 20.51
C CYS A 268 2.65 -8.37 21.71
N SER A 269 2.14 -9.11 22.69
CA SER A 269 2.89 -9.48 23.90
C SER A 269 4.06 -10.45 23.66
N TYR A 270 4.20 -11.03 22.46
CA TYR A 270 5.36 -11.86 22.11
C TYR A 270 6.62 -11.05 21.80
N ALA A 271 6.50 -9.73 21.62
CA ALA A 271 7.64 -8.87 21.33
C ALA A 271 8.60 -8.83 22.51
N LEU A 272 9.91 -8.94 22.22
CA LEU A 272 10.95 -9.10 23.24
C LEU A 272 11.39 -7.77 23.86
N ASP A 273 11.15 -6.66 23.18
CA ASP A 273 11.50 -5.31 23.62
C ASP A 273 10.50 -4.28 23.07
N SER A 274 10.69 -3.01 23.44
CA SER A 274 9.81 -1.92 23.05
C SER A 274 9.77 -1.69 21.54
N ALA A 275 10.91 -1.76 20.84
CA ALA A 275 10.97 -1.51 19.41
C ALA A 275 10.22 -2.59 18.63
N HIS A 276 10.38 -3.87 18.99
CA HIS A 276 9.60 -4.96 18.41
C HIS A 276 8.11 -4.85 18.73
N TRP A 277 7.78 -4.40 19.95
CA TRP A 277 6.39 -4.21 20.33
C TRP A 277 5.73 -3.09 19.53
N GLU A 278 6.41 -1.97 19.34
CA GLU A 278 5.95 -0.85 18.50
C GLU A 278 5.78 -1.27 17.04
N ASN A 279 6.73 -2.04 16.50
CA ASN A 279 6.63 -2.60 15.15
C ASN A 279 5.45 -3.57 14.98
N CYS A 280 5.13 -4.37 16.02
CA CYS A 280 3.92 -5.18 16.03
C CYS A 280 2.68 -4.28 16.08
N ALA A 281 2.66 -3.32 17.01
CA ALA A 281 1.54 -2.43 17.25
C ALA A 281 1.16 -1.66 15.99
N LEU A 282 2.11 -1.01 15.31
CA LEU A 282 1.85 -0.27 14.07
C LEU A 282 1.28 -1.19 12.97
N GLY A 283 1.86 -2.38 12.78
CA GLY A 283 1.36 -3.33 11.80
C GLY A 283 -0.07 -3.80 12.07
N VAL A 284 -0.40 -4.07 13.34
CA VAL A 284 -1.77 -4.46 13.73
C VAL A 284 -2.75 -3.29 13.65
N LEU A 285 -2.31 -2.08 14.01
CA LEU A 285 -3.14 -0.87 13.90
C LEU A 285 -3.49 -0.53 12.45
N ASN A 286 -2.64 -0.89 11.49
CA ASN A 286 -2.99 -0.82 10.07
C ASN A 286 -4.26 -1.64 9.78
N ILE A 287 -4.35 -2.85 10.33
CA ILE A 287 -5.49 -3.75 10.12
C ILE A 287 -6.74 -3.26 10.86
N VAL A 288 -6.56 -2.72 12.07
CA VAL A 288 -7.65 -2.10 12.85
C VAL A 288 -8.23 -0.91 12.08
N ALA A 289 -7.38 -0.03 11.56
CA ALA A 289 -7.79 1.11 10.76
C ALA A 289 -8.53 0.66 9.50
N ASP A 290 -7.96 -0.27 8.72
CA ASP A 290 -8.62 -0.81 7.52
C ASP A 290 -10.02 -1.34 7.85
N THR A 291 -10.16 -2.10 8.93
CA THR A 291 -11.45 -2.70 9.34
C THR A 291 -12.44 -1.65 9.86
N PHE A 292 -11.99 -0.66 10.62
CA PHE A 292 -12.89 0.37 11.17
C PHE A 292 -13.43 1.29 10.09
N PHE A 293 -12.58 1.63 9.12
CA PHE A 293 -12.94 2.54 8.05
C PHE A 293 -13.66 1.87 6.88
N GLU A 294 -13.86 0.54 6.86
CA GLU A 294 -14.84 -0.10 5.95
C GLU A 294 -16.27 0.48 6.08
N LYS A 295 -16.57 1.19 7.18
CA LYS A 295 -17.85 1.84 7.46
C LYS A 295 -17.67 3.31 7.78
N THR A 296 -18.75 4.07 7.63
CA THR A 296 -18.77 5.53 7.84
C THR A 296 -18.50 5.97 9.29
N ASP A 297 -18.56 5.07 10.26
CA ASP A 297 -18.30 5.33 11.68
C ASP A 297 -16.85 5.04 12.12
N GLY A 298 -15.93 4.82 11.17
CA GLY A 298 -14.54 4.44 11.46
C GLY A 298 -13.76 5.40 12.35
N LEU A 299 -14.01 6.71 12.21
CA LEU A 299 -13.39 7.73 13.07
C LEU A 299 -13.79 7.56 14.54
N GLU A 300 -15.09 7.43 14.82
CA GLU A 300 -15.59 7.29 16.20
C GLU A 300 -15.18 5.95 16.81
N LYS A 301 -15.19 4.86 16.03
CA LYS A 301 -14.64 3.57 16.46
C LYS A 301 -13.17 3.66 16.84
N SER A 302 -12.36 4.34 16.03
CA SER A 302 -10.93 4.52 16.29
C SER A 302 -10.70 5.30 17.59
N LYS A 303 -11.45 6.39 17.82
CA LYS A 303 -11.38 7.17 19.07
C LYS A 303 -11.74 6.32 20.29
N ALA A 304 -12.87 5.60 20.23
CA ALA A 304 -13.34 4.75 21.33
C ALA A 304 -12.40 3.57 21.61
N TYR A 305 -11.76 3.05 20.56
CA TYR A 305 -10.77 2.00 20.66
C TYR A 305 -9.48 2.49 21.33
N CYS A 306 -8.89 3.58 20.84
CA CYS A 306 -7.65 4.11 21.39
C CYS A 306 -7.81 4.63 22.82
N SER A 307 -8.92 5.29 23.16
CA SER A 307 -9.13 5.83 24.52
C SER A 307 -9.24 4.75 25.61
N ARG A 308 -9.53 3.50 25.22
CA ARG A 308 -9.59 2.35 26.11
C ARG A 308 -8.25 1.64 26.32
N LEU A 309 -7.22 2.00 25.56
CA LEU A 309 -5.89 1.41 25.76
C LEU A 309 -5.20 2.01 27.00
N PRO A 310 -4.23 1.28 27.59
CA PRO A 310 -3.36 1.84 28.62
C PRO A 310 -2.71 3.14 28.16
N LYS A 311 -2.54 4.11 29.07
CA LYS A 311 -2.13 5.48 28.74
C LYS A 311 -0.82 5.53 27.93
N ASP A 312 0.14 4.68 28.25
CA ASP A 312 1.42 4.57 27.55
C ASP A 312 1.30 4.00 26.13
N LYS A 313 0.15 3.43 25.76
CA LYS A 313 -0.15 2.84 24.45
C LYS A 313 -1.13 3.66 23.61
N GLN A 314 -1.75 4.68 24.19
CA GLN A 314 -2.70 5.52 23.46
C GLN A 314 -2.01 6.31 22.34
N SER A 315 -0.80 6.82 22.56
CA SER A 315 -0.06 7.63 21.58
C SER A 315 0.15 6.87 20.27
N ILE A 316 0.73 5.67 20.35
CA ILE A 316 0.97 4.80 19.19
C ILE A 316 -0.33 4.38 18.51
N CYS A 317 -1.45 4.24 19.24
CA CYS A 317 -2.74 3.91 18.66
C CYS A 317 -3.26 5.02 17.73
N TYR A 318 -3.31 6.25 18.24
CA TYR A 318 -3.73 7.39 17.43
C TYR A 318 -2.78 7.61 16.25
N ALA A 319 -1.46 7.58 16.49
CA ALA A 319 -0.46 7.72 15.45
C ALA A 319 -0.57 6.63 14.38
N GLY A 320 -0.65 5.35 14.77
CA GLY A 320 -0.71 4.23 13.84
C GLY A 320 -1.96 4.24 12.97
N ILE A 321 -3.14 4.50 13.54
CA ILE A 321 -4.39 4.61 12.75
C ILE A 321 -4.33 5.82 11.81
N ALA A 322 -3.87 6.98 12.29
CA ALA A 322 -3.77 8.18 11.46
C ALA A 322 -2.76 7.99 10.31
N GLN A 323 -1.62 7.35 10.58
CA GLN A 323 -0.63 6.98 9.57
C GLN A 323 -1.21 6.02 8.54
N ARG A 324 -1.96 4.99 8.97
CA ARG A 324 -2.59 4.05 8.04
C ARG A 324 -3.55 4.74 7.07
N LEU A 325 -4.37 5.64 7.57
CA LEU A 325 -5.30 6.41 6.74
C LEU A 325 -4.59 7.14 5.60
N VAL A 326 -3.47 7.81 5.90
CA VAL A 326 -2.72 8.51 4.87
C VAL A 326 -1.89 7.59 3.98
N GLN A 327 -1.54 6.37 4.41
CA GLN A 327 -0.92 5.37 3.51
C GLN A 327 -1.88 4.88 2.40
N ILE A 328 -3.17 4.78 2.69
CA ILE A 328 -4.15 4.22 1.74
C ILE A 328 -4.37 5.16 0.55
N GLU A 329 -4.62 6.44 0.84
CA GLU A 329 -4.73 7.53 -0.14
C GLU A 329 -4.51 8.88 0.59
N PRO A 330 -3.28 9.42 0.60
CA PRO A 330 -2.88 10.50 1.52
C PRO A 330 -3.79 11.74 1.44
N LEU A 331 -4.08 12.21 0.23
CA LEU A 331 -4.87 13.45 0.03
C LEU A 331 -6.33 13.29 0.41
N ARG A 332 -6.87 12.07 0.32
CA ARG A 332 -8.26 11.78 0.62
C ARG A 332 -8.50 11.69 2.12
N HIS A 333 -7.53 11.17 2.87
CA HIS A 333 -7.72 10.82 4.28
C HIS A 333 -7.03 11.72 5.27
N ILE A 334 -6.20 12.67 4.81
CA ILE A 334 -5.47 13.58 5.69
C ILE A 334 -6.37 14.39 6.65
N ASP A 335 -7.57 14.83 6.25
CA ASP A 335 -8.47 15.57 7.17
C ASP A 335 -8.96 14.67 8.32
N THR A 336 -9.25 13.41 8.03
CA THR A 336 -9.65 12.41 9.02
C THR A 336 -8.48 12.02 9.93
N ALA A 337 -7.28 11.86 9.36
CA ALA A 337 -6.07 11.58 10.11
C ALA A 337 -5.70 12.72 11.06
N VAL A 338 -5.78 13.98 10.59
CA VAL A 338 -5.60 15.18 11.43
C VAL A 338 -6.65 15.21 12.55
N SER A 339 -7.91 14.85 12.27
CA SER A 339 -8.96 14.79 13.28
C SER A 339 -8.67 13.77 14.40
N LEU A 340 -8.01 12.65 14.09
CA LEU A 340 -7.53 11.70 15.09
C LEU A 340 -6.40 12.29 15.94
N CYS A 341 -5.44 12.99 15.34
CA CYS A 341 -4.36 13.64 16.08
C CYS A 341 -4.86 14.80 16.97
N VAL A 342 -5.89 15.54 16.54
CA VAL A 342 -6.57 16.52 17.39
C VAL A 342 -7.27 15.86 18.57
N GLU A 343 -7.86 14.67 18.41
CA GLU A 343 -8.39 13.92 19.55
C GLU A 343 -7.28 13.53 20.53
N ALA A 344 -6.13 13.06 20.03
CA ALA A 344 -4.97 12.71 20.85
C ALA A 344 -4.46 13.90 21.69
N GLN A 345 -4.63 15.14 21.21
CA GLN A 345 -4.28 16.36 21.94
C GLN A 345 -5.02 16.49 23.27
N ARG A 346 -6.27 16.01 23.37
CA ARG A 346 -7.04 16.04 24.63
C ARG A 346 -6.38 15.24 25.75
N TYR A 347 -5.51 14.31 25.40
CA TYR A 347 -4.76 13.45 26.31
C TYR A 347 -3.28 13.85 26.43
N GLY A 348 -2.84 14.89 25.70
CA GLY A 348 -1.44 15.29 25.59
C GLY A 348 -0.57 14.32 24.79
N LEU A 349 -1.15 13.65 23.79
CA LEU A 349 -0.53 12.59 22.99
C LEU A 349 -0.45 12.96 21.49
N ASP A 350 -0.58 14.23 21.15
CA ASP A 350 -0.66 14.71 19.76
C ASP A 350 0.69 14.71 19.03
N LYS A 351 1.80 14.82 19.77
CA LYS A 351 3.16 14.90 19.20
C LYS A 351 3.46 13.74 18.25
N ASP A 352 3.46 12.50 18.74
CA ASP A 352 3.85 11.33 17.92
C ASP A 352 2.88 11.14 16.73
N CYS A 353 1.60 11.52 16.92
CA CYS A 353 0.61 11.45 15.86
C CYS A 353 0.91 12.45 14.73
N PHE A 354 1.11 13.72 15.05
CA PHE A 354 1.41 14.74 14.04
C PHE A 354 2.81 14.58 13.43
N GLU A 355 3.82 14.21 14.21
CA GLU A 355 5.16 13.88 13.67
C GLU A 355 5.07 12.74 12.66
N GLY A 356 4.27 11.70 12.95
CA GLY A 356 3.95 10.63 12.02
C GLY A 356 3.35 11.14 10.72
N LEU A 357 2.28 11.96 10.79
CA LEU A 357 1.65 12.51 9.57
C LEU A 357 2.62 13.35 8.75
N SER A 358 3.47 14.14 9.39
CA SER A 358 4.46 14.97 8.72
C SER A 358 5.56 14.15 8.05
N TYR A 359 6.02 13.09 8.70
CA TYR A 359 6.93 12.11 8.10
C TYR A 359 6.31 11.46 6.85
N TYR A 360 5.03 11.07 6.89
CA TYR A 360 4.34 10.52 5.72
C TYR A 360 4.23 11.52 4.57
N GLY A 361 4.11 12.82 4.84
CA GLY A 361 4.17 13.85 3.80
C GLY A 361 5.53 13.91 3.08
N PHE A 362 6.61 13.46 3.74
CA PHE A 362 7.93 13.36 3.14
C PHE A 362 8.12 12.05 2.35
N VAL A 363 7.73 10.90 2.92
CA VAL A 363 7.99 9.60 2.29
C VAL A 363 6.97 9.18 1.23
N SER A 364 5.77 9.77 1.22
CA SER A 364 4.69 9.36 0.29
C SER A 364 4.65 10.18 -1.00
N PHE A 365 5.37 11.30 -1.05
CA PHE A 365 5.34 12.23 -2.18
C PHE A 365 6.74 12.55 -2.67
N LEU A 366 6.85 12.79 -3.97
CA LEU A 366 8.07 13.40 -4.50
C LEU A 366 8.23 14.83 -3.95
N PRO A 367 9.46 15.27 -3.64
CA PRO A 367 9.72 16.60 -3.12
C PRO A 367 9.17 17.70 -4.03
N HIS A 368 8.58 18.73 -3.41
CA HIS A 368 8.10 19.96 -4.08
C HIS A 368 6.97 19.75 -5.09
N THR A 369 6.20 18.67 -4.94
CA THR A 369 4.99 18.47 -5.74
C THR A 369 3.80 19.29 -5.20
N PRO A 370 2.84 19.67 -6.07
CA PRO A 370 1.60 20.29 -5.62
C PRO A 370 0.85 19.46 -4.59
N ASP A 371 0.80 18.14 -4.78
CA ASP A 371 0.12 17.21 -3.88
C ASP A 371 0.77 17.17 -2.49
N GLN A 372 2.11 17.13 -2.42
CA GLN A 372 2.82 17.27 -1.14
C GLN A 372 2.45 18.58 -0.45
N SER A 373 2.39 19.69 -1.20
CA SER A 373 2.05 21.00 -0.64
C SER A 373 0.63 21.03 -0.08
N VAL A 374 -0.35 20.48 -0.81
CA VAL A 374 -1.75 20.37 -0.36
C VAL A 374 -1.85 19.49 0.89
N TYR A 375 -1.17 18.34 0.91
CA TYR A 375 -1.12 17.46 2.08
C TYR A 375 -0.58 18.19 3.31
N CYS A 376 0.59 18.82 3.16
CA CYS A 376 1.29 19.44 4.28
C CYS A 376 0.58 20.68 4.84
N GLN A 377 -0.17 21.43 4.01
CA GLN A 377 -0.97 22.57 4.47
C GLN A 377 -2.12 22.18 5.39
N LYS A 378 -2.57 20.93 5.35
CA LYS A 378 -3.63 20.43 6.23
C LYS A 378 -3.14 20.05 7.62
N ILE A 379 -1.82 19.91 7.79
CA ILE A 379 -1.19 19.66 9.09
C ILE A 379 -0.99 21.01 9.81
N PRO A 380 -1.24 21.10 11.14
CA PRO A 380 -1.02 22.34 11.89
C PRO A 380 0.39 22.90 11.71
N VAL A 381 0.53 24.23 11.66
CA VAL A 381 1.78 24.94 11.31
C VAL A 381 3.00 24.46 12.10
N VAL A 382 2.86 24.22 13.40
CA VAL A 382 3.97 23.78 14.27
C VAL A 382 4.50 22.39 13.89
N TRP A 383 3.73 21.61 13.14
CA TRP A 383 4.07 20.26 12.69
C TRP A 383 4.29 20.16 11.18
N GLN A 384 4.10 21.23 10.38
CA GLN A 384 4.11 21.13 8.91
C GLN A 384 5.37 20.47 8.33
N CYS A 385 5.19 19.72 7.23
CA CYS A 385 6.27 19.03 6.53
C CYS A 385 7.36 20.05 6.14
N GLY A 386 8.58 19.87 6.63
CA GLY A 386 9.71 20.77 6.35
C GLY A 386 10.37 21.34 7.60
N LEU A 387 9.66 21.41 8.74
CA LEU A 387 10.30 21.69 10.03
C LEU A 387 11.07 20.47 10.58
N TYR A 388 10.61 19.25 10.26
CA TYR A 388 11.22 17.99 10.72
C TYR A 388 12.20 17.34 9.74
N GLY A 389 12.25 17.80 8.48
CA GLY A 389 13.12 17.22 7.44
C GLY A 389 14.63 17.38 7.65
N ARG A 390 15.07 17.92 8.81
CA ARG A 390 16.48 18.08 9.18
C ARG A 390 16.94 17.18 10.33
N HIS A 391 16.06 16.41 10.97
CA HIS A 391 16.37 15.75 12.24
C HIS A 391 15.96 14.28 12.39
N SER A 392 15.45 13.61 11.35
CA SER A 392 15.34 12.14 11.40
C SER A 392 16.64 11.48 10.91
N PRO A 393 17.18 10.51 11.66
CA PRO A 393 18.42 9.79 11.32
C PRO A 393 18.31 8.91 10.07
#